data_AF-A0A5K0V102-F1
#
_entry.id   AF-A0A5K0V102-F1
#
_cell.length_a   1.000
_cell.length_b   1.000
_cell.length_c   1.000
_cell.angle_alpha   90.00
_cell.angle_beta   90.00
_cell.angle_gamma   90.00
#
_symmetry.space_group_name_H-M   'P 1'
#
loop_
_entity.id
_entity.type
_entity.pdbx_description
1 polymer ?
#
loop_
_entity_poly.entity_id
_entity_poly.type
_entity_poly.pdbx_seq_one_letter_code
_entity_poly.pdbx_strand_id
1 'polypeptide(L)'
;AGNSAGIRIYGIFISKASGEMLKKYAGIIDMELWIIPTFENSAWSIMAISFISLLAISAVIAICFFVRRHRIRRDRPQVPYVREAHGMSGRLVKALPS
;
A
#
# COMPACT_ATOMS: atom_id res chain seq x y z
N ALA A 1 18.29 -50.94 -24.82
CA ALA A 1 17.13 -51.07 -23.91
C ALA A 1 17.23 -49.97 -22.85
N GLY A 2 16.15 -49.23 -22.59
CA GLY A 2 16.15 -48.16 -21.58
C GLY A 2 15.90 -48.73 -20.18
N ASN A 3 16.64 -48.25 -19.19
CA ASN A 3 16.47 -48.59 -17.77
C ASN A 3 15.50 -47.57 -17.12
N SER A 4 14.41 -48.06 -16.53
CA SER A 4 13.41 -47.21 -15.84
C SER A 4 13.78 -46.87 -14.39
N ALA A 5 14.89 -47.41 -13.87
CA ALA A 5 15.37 -47.11 -12.54
C ALA A 5 15.61 -45.61 -12.36
N GLY A 6 14.86 -44.98 -11.45
CA GLY A 6 14.98 -43.57 -11.10
C GLY A 6 13.99 -42.63 -11.78
N ILE A 7 13.12 -43.10 -12.69
CA ILE A 7 12.09 -42.24 -13.30
C ILE A 7 10.95 -42.04 -12.30
N ARG A 8 10.76 -40.79 -11.85
CA ARG A 8 9.63 -40.37 -11.02
C ARG A 8 8.70 -39.49 -11.84
N ILE A 9 7.48 -39.96 -12.06
CA ILE A 9 6.43 -39.23 -12.77
C ILE A 9 5.44 -38.70 -11.74
N TYR A 10 5.11 -37.42 -11.81
CA TYR A 10 4.09 -36.81 -10.96
C TYR A 10 2.70 -37.22 -11.46
N GLY A 11 1.94 -37.91 -10.60
CA GLY A 11 0.52 -38.20 -10.82
C GLY A 11 -0.34 -37.21 -10.03
N ILE A 12 -1.36 -36.65 -10.68
CA ILE A 12 -2.35 -35.77 -10.03
C ILE A 12 -3.75 -36.33 -10.24
N PHE A 13 -4.59 -36.21 -9.21
CA PHE A 13 -6.02 -36.49 -9.33
C PHE A 13 -6.73 -35.20 -9.74
N ILE A 14 -7.63 -35.32 -10.71
CA ILE A 14 -8.44 -34.21 -11.20
C ILE A 14 -9.92 -34.60 -11.14
N SER A 15 -10.78 -33.59 -11.09
CA SER A 15 -12.23 -33.82 -11.18
C SER A 15 -12.63 -34.35 -12.56
N LYS A 16 -13.78 -35.06 -12.63
CA LYS A 16 -14.36 -35.50 -13.91
C LYS A 16 -14.54 -34.33 -14.89
N ALA A 17 -15.06 -33.21 -14.40
CA ALA A 17 -15.30 -32.03 -15.23
C ALA A 17 -14.00 -31.48 -15.84
N SER A 18 -12.93 -31.42 -15.05
CA SER A 18 -11.60 -31.01 -15.52
C SER A 18 -11.05 -31.99 -16.57
N GLY A 19 -11.21 -33.29 -16.36
CA GLY A 19 -10.77 -34.33 -17.30
C GLY A 19 -11.49 -34.27 -18.64
N GLU A 20 -12.82 -34.08 -18.64
CA GLU A 20 -13.61 -33.89 -19.87
C GLU A 20 -13.18 -32.64 -20.64
N MET A 21 -12.78 -31.58 -19.94
CA MET A 21 -12.25 -30.38 -20.58
C MET A 21 -10.89 -30.64 -21.22
N LEU A 22 -9.97 -31.30 -20.50
CA LEU A 22 -8.63 -31.63 -21.00
C LEU A 22 -8.67 -32.55 -22.24
N LYS A 23 -9.63 -33.48 -22.28
CA LYS A 23 -9.82 -34.39 -23.41
C LYS A 23 -10.01 -33.67 -24.75
N LYS A 24 -10.60 -32.47 -24.76
CA LYS A 24 -10.80 -31.66 -25.98
C LYS A 24 -9.50 -31.24 -26.66
N TYR A 25 -8.41 -31.21 -25.91
CA TYR A 25 -7.08 -30.80 -26.39
C TYR A 25 -6.20 -32.01 -26.74
N ALA A 26 -6.72 -33.24 -26.61
CA ALA A 26 -5.97 -34.44 -26.96
C ALA A 26 -5.69 -34.50 -28.47
N GLY A 27 -4.46 -34.83 -28.84
CA GLY A 27 -4.03 -34.97 -30.23
C GLY A 27 -3.55 -33.68 -30.90
N ILE A 28 -3.56 -32.55 -30.19
CA ILE A 28 -2.95 -31.30 -30.67
C ILE A 28 -1.44 -31.36 -30.41
N ILE A 29 -0.66 -31.24 -31.49
CA ILE A 29 0.78 -31.52 -31.50
C ILE A 29 1.65 -30.47 -30.78
N ASP A 30 1.08 -29.31 -30.45
CA ASP A 30 1.77 -28.19 -29.77
C ASP A 30 1.01 -27.68 -28.53
N MET A 31 0.18 -28.53 -27.92
CA MET A 31 -0.53 -28.15 -26.69
C MET A 31 0.37 -28.31 -25.47
N GLU A 32 0.63 -27.22 -24.76
CA GLU A 32 1.32 -27.24 -23.47
C GLU A 32 0.30 -27.28 -22.32
N LEU A 33 0.53 -28.18 -21.37
CA LEU A 33 -0.24 -28.29 -20.14
C LEU A 33 0.69 -28.13 -18.94
N TRP A 34 0.40 -27.13 -18.11
CA TRP A 34 1.17 -26.81 -16.92
C TRP A 34 0.46 -27.33 -15.67
N ILE A 35 1.14 -28.16 -14.89
CA ILE A 35 0.71 -28.52 -13.53
C ILE A 35 1.37 -27.52 -12.59
N ILE A 36 0.64 -26.44 -12.29
CA ILE A 36 1.13 -25.43 -11.35
C ILE A 36 0.73 -25.90 -9.95
N PRO A 37 1.69 -26.06 -9.02
CA PRO A 37 1.33 -26.31 -7.64
C PRO A 37 0.51 -25.11 -7.17
N THR A 38 -0.74 -25.36 -6.80
CA THR A 38 -1.51 -24.37 -6.06
C THR A 38 -0.80 -24.26 -4.72
N PHE A 39 0.04 -23.23 -4.58
CA PHE A 39 0.37 -22.73 -3.26
C PHE A 39 -0.98 -22.36 -2.69
N GLU A 40 -1.55 -23.24 -1.85
CA GLU A 40 -2.64 -22.85 -0.97
C GLU A 40 -2.24 -21.49 -0.42
N ASN A 41 -3.17 -20.53 -0.38
CA ASN A 41 -2.96 -19.26 0.29
C ASN A 41 -2.44 -19.59 1.69
N SER A 42 -1.12 -19.65 1.81
CA SER A 42 -0.53 -20.28 2.97
C SER A 42 -0.95 -19.40 4.12
N ALA A 43 -1.18 -19.96 5.30
CA ALA A 43 -1.48 -19.12 6.46
C ALA A 43 -0.47 -17.94 6.58
N TRP A 44 0.74 -18.14 6.06
CA TRP A 44 1.79 -17.15 5.84
C TRP A 44 1.45 -16.05 4.82
N SER A 45 0.90 -16.38 3.66
CA SER A 45 0.43 -15.38 2.67
C SER A 45 -0.68 -14.51 3.24
N ILE A 46 -1.65 -15.11 3.95
CA ILE A 46 -2.75 -14.38 4.59
C ILE A 46 -2.21 -13.49 5.71
N MET A 47 -1.29 -14.00 6.54
CA MET A 47 -0.59 -13.24 7.58
C MET A 47 0.22 -12.07 7.01
N ALA A 48 0.95 -12.27 5.92
CA ALA A 48 1.75 -11.22 5.30
C ALA A 48 0.87 -10.09 4.74
N ILE A 49 -0.17 -10.44 3.97
CA ILE A 49 -1.07 -9.45 3.36
C ILE A 49 -1.82 -8.66 4.43
N SER A 50 -2.33 -9.34 5.47
CA SER A 50 -3.01 -8.67 6.58
C SER A 50 -2.08 -7.74 7.36
N PHE A 51 -0.84 -8.16 7.63
CA PHE A 51 0.15 -7.34 8.32
C PHE A 51 0.52 -6.08 7.51
N ILE A 52 0.76 -6.23 6.21
CA ILE A 52 1.05 -5.10 5.32
C ILE A 52 -0.13 -4.12 5.27
N SER A 53 -1.36 -4.64 5.16
CA SER A 53 -2.58 -3.83 5.18
C SER A 53 -2.72 -3.05 6.49
N LEU A 54 -2.50 -3.71 7.64
CA LEU A 54 -2.56 -3.09 8.95
C LEU A 54 -1.52 -1.96 9.07
N LEU A 55 -0.28 -2.19 8.64
CA LEU A 55 0.77 -1.17 8.63
C LEU A 55 0.39 0.01 7.73
N ALA A 56 -0.16 -0.23 6.55
CA ALA A 56 -0.60 0.83 5.65
C ALA A 56 -1.73 1.68 6.27
N ILE A 57 -2.76 1.03 6.83
CA ILE A 57 -3.87 1.71 7.50
C ILE A 57 -3.37 2.51 8.71
N SER A 58 -2.49 1.92 9.52
CA SER A 58 -1.86 2.58 10.66
C SER A 58 -1.06 3.82 10.24
N ALA A 59 -0.23 3.71 9.19
CA ALA A 59 0.54 4.82 8.67
C ALA A 59 -0.38 5.94 8.15
N VAL A 60 -1.46 5.60 7.44
CA VAL A 60 -2.45 6.58 6.99
C VAL A 60 -3.10 7.29 8.18
N ILE A 61 -3.50 6.56 9.22
CA ILE A 61 -4.08 7.15 10.43
C ILE A 61 -3.07 8.07 11.12
N ALA A 62 -1.83 7.61 11.29
CA ALA A 62 -0.76 8.39 11.90
C ALA A 62 -0.49 9.66 11.10
N ILE A 63 -0.32 9.56 9.77
CA ILE A 63 -0.11 10.72 8.88
C ILE A 63 -1.31 11.67 8.94
N CYS A 64 -2.54 11.16 8.86
CA CYS A 64 -3.75 11.98 8.98
C CYS A 64 -3.81 12.71 10.34
N PHE A 65 -3.45 12.03 11.43
CA PHE A 65 -3.43 12.60 12.77
C PHE A 65 -2.32 13.63 12.93
N PHE A 66 -1.10 13.34 12.45
CA PHE A 66 0.01 14.28 12.46
C PHE A 66 -0.30 15.51 11.62
N VAL A 67 -0.85 15.37 10.41
CA VAL A 67 -1.24 16.51 9.58
C VAL A 67 -2.34 17.35 10.24
N ARG A 68 -3.40 16.72 10.76
CA ARG A 68 -4.49 17.43 11.46
C ARG A 68 -3.99 18.11 12.74
N ARG A 69 -3.18 17.41 13.55
CA ARG A 69 -2.61 17.95 14.80
C ARG A 69 -1.56 19.02 14.53
N HIS A 70 -0.76 18.90 13.47
CA HIS A 70 0.16 19.95 13.04
C HIS A 70 -0.58 21.18 12.50
N ARG A 71 -1.69 21.01 11.77
CA ARG A 71 -2.55 22.14 11.39
C ARG A 71 -3.16 22.81 12.62
N ILE A 72 -3.73 22.06 13.57
CA ILE A 72 -4.27 22.59 14.84
C ILE A 72 -3.20 23.31 15.68
N ARG A 73 -1.95 22.80 15.70
CA ARG A 73 -0.84 23.47 16.40
C ARG A 73 -0.29 24.69 15.65
N ARG A 74 -0.43 24.76 14.32
CA ARG A 74 -0.09 25.95 13.53
C ARG A 74 -1.21 27.00 13.52
N ASP A 75 -2.46 26.60 13.77
CA ASP A 75 -3.61 27.49 13.98
C ASP A 75 -3.74 27.98 15.42
N ARG A 76 -2.82 27.63 16.33
CA ARG A 76 -2.61 28.48 17.51
C ARG A 76 -1.78 29.65 17.01
N PRO A 77 -2.33 30.87 16.90
CA PRO A 77 -1.53 32.01 16.51
C PRO A 77 -0.41 32.08 17.53
N GLN A 78 0.83 31.96 17.06
CA GLN A 78 1.93 32.62 17.74
C GLN A 78 1.44 34.05 17.91
N VAL A 79 1.02 34.38 19.13
CA VAL A 79 0.76 35.74 19.54
C VAL A 79 1.98 36.52 19.06
N PRO A 80 1.84 37.56 18.22
CA PRO A 80 2.95 38.46 17.97
C PRO A 80 3.13 39.25 19.26
N TYR A 81 3.79 38.64 20.24
CA TYR A 81 4.48 39.39 21.26
C TYR A 81 5.65 40.06 20.55
N VAL A 82 5.82 41.36 20.82
CA VAL A 82 6.73 42.32 20.17
C VAL A 82 6.08 42.94 18.90
N ARG A 83 5.76 44.23 18.82
CA ARG A 83 6.26 45.39 19.57
C ARG A 83 5.20 46.49 19.52
N GLU A 84 5.05 47.18 20.64
CA GLU A 84 4.45 48.50 20.71
C GLU A 84 4.83 49.33 19.49
N ALA A 85 3.85 49.75 18.70
CA ALA A 85 4.00 50.91 17.85
C ALA A 85 4.02 52.17 18.75
N HIS A 86 5.04 52.29 19.60
CA HIS A 86 5.40 53.51 20.30
C HIS A 86 6.11 54.45 19.31
N GLY A 87 5.38 54.80 18.25
CA GLY A 87 5.90 55.49 17.07
C GLY A 87 4.96 56.58 16.58
N MET A 88 4.18 57.22 17.47
CA MET A 88 3.72 58.59 17.21
C MET A 88 4.94 59.50 17.33
N SER A 89 5.66 59.63 16.22
CA SER A 89 6.77 60.57 16.07
C SER A 89 6.25 62.00 16.26
N GLY A 90 6.66 62.65 17.35
CA GLY A 90 6.37 64.06 17.69
C GLY A 90 6.94 65.09 16.71
N ARG A 91 7.21 64.71 15.45
CA ARG A 91 7.63 65.61 14.37
C ARG A 91 6.51 65.94 13.37
N LEU A 92 5.30 65.41 13.57
CA LEU A 92 4.11 65.78 12.80
C LEU A 92 3.17 66.73 13.57
N VAL A 93 3.72 67.63 14.38
CA VAL A 93 2.97 68.74 15.02
C VAL A 93 3.61 70.11 14.69
N LYS A 94 4.44 70.18 13.64
CA LYS A 94 5.06 71.44 13.18
C LYS A 94 4.66 71.81 11.75
N ALA A 95 3.40 71.57 11.40
CA ALA A 95 2.76 72.07 10.20
C ALA A 95 1.35 72.57 10.54
N LEU A 96 1.29 73.67 11.27
CA LEU A 96 0.12 74.54 11.37
C LEU A 96 0.60 75.95 10.99
N PRO A 97 0.09 76.57 9.91
CA PRO A 97 0.24 77.99 9.68
C PRO A 97 -0.67 78.77 10.64
N SER A 98 -0.15 79.93 11.06
CA SER A 98 -0.70 80.96 11.96
C SER A 98 -2.04 81.54 11.57
#